data_AF-A0A818JIH2-F1
#
_entry.id   AF-A0A818JIH2-F1
#
_cell.length_a   1.000
_cell.length_b   1.000
_cell.length_c   1.000
_cell.angle_alpha   90.00
_cell.angle_beta   90.00
_cell.angle_gamma   90.00
#
_symmetry.space_group_name_H-M   'P 1'
#
loop_
_entity.id
_entity.type
_entity.pdbx_description
1 polymer ?
#
loop_
_entity_poly.entity_id
_entity_poly.type
_entity_poly.pdbx_seq_one_letter_code
_entity_poly.pdbx_strand_id
1 'polypeptide(L)'
;MIASFCKLANQTVTNAALTFASKTFVSIEALTPKSFESEVASALNIFIQQTPVTFLHRLKFIRDTFRSNQLQNMFMTTWNIAFTTAAERYMVATIPRSYNNDTCSCAASLSPTCWRPLNLVLGDGTITLPGLVGGCLPVDGLRQSTLECFFDSTCLSMVGTLLNSSMVPSLLKSLAVTRFPHLTTKLGTMIDELFVEEWINASNFSAYYQACSPHLCQLTYDENNNVAYMITTLLGFYGGLTVCLRFIILRSLLVFKKLRYLWQRHHGQTTIAPHRN
;
A
#
# COMPACT_ATOMS: atom_id res chain seq x y z
N MET A 1 -22.81 0.12 -21.58
CA MET A 1 -22.45 -0.07 -20.16
C MET A 1 -20.97 -0.45 -19.98
N ILE A 2 -20.44 -1.47 -20.68
CA ILE A 2 -19.01 -1.87 -20.58
C ILE A 2 -18.06 -0.70 -20.81
N ALA A 3 -18.24 0.05 -21.91
CA ALA A 3 -17.43 1.23 -22.21
C ALA A 3 -17.46 2.29 -21.09
N SER A 4 -18.61 2.48 -20.44
CA SER A 4 -18.76 3.40 -19.31
C SER A 4 -17.97 2.92 -18.09
N PHE A 5 -17.99 1.62 -17.80
CA PHE A 5 -17.19 1.02 -16.72
C PHE A 5 -15.69 1.12 -17.00
N CYS A 6 -15.26 0.84 -18.23
CA CYS A 6 -13.87 1.02 -18.66
C CYS A 6 -13.43 2.48 -18.50
N LYS A 7 -14.25 3.44 -18.94
CA LYS A 7 -13.99 4.88 -18.75
C LYS A 7 -13.87 5.25 -17.27
N LEU A 8 -14.79 4.75 -16.43
CA LEU A 8 -14.79 5.03 -15.00
C LEU A 8 -13.59 4.40 -14.29
N ALA A 9 -13.21 3.17 -14.68
CA ALA A 9 -12.01 2.49 -14.18
C ALA A 9 -10.75 3.27 -14.55
N ASN A 10 -10.62 3.69 -15.81
CA ASN A 10 -9.51 4.54 -16.26
C ASN A 10 -9.41 5.84 -15.46
N GLN A 11 -10.53 6.54 -15.28
CA GLN A 11 -10.59 7.76 -14.46
C GLN A 11 -10.20 7.47 -13.00
N THR A 12 -10.62 6.33 -12.45
CA THR A 12 -10.30 5.94 -11.08
C THR A 12 -8.80 5.70 -10.92
N VAL A 13 -8.19 4.93 -11.82
CA VAL A 13 -6.74 4.67 -11.83
C VAL A 13 -5.97 5.97 -12.02
N THR A 14 -6.37 6.81 -12.98
CA THR A 14 -5.71 8.10 -13.25
C THR A 14 -5.76 9.02 -12.03
N ASN A 15 -6.93 9.18 -11.41
CA ASN A 15 -7.08 10.02 -10.22
C ASN A 15 -6.30 9.48 -9.02
N ALA A 16 -6.30 8.15 -8.84
CA ALA A 16 -5.52 7.50 -7.79
C ALA A 16 -4.01 7.72 -8.03
N ALA A 17 -3.53 7.58 -9.27
CA ALA A 17 -2.14 7.81 -9.64
C ALA A 17 -1.72 9.27 -9.41
N LEU A 18 -2.56 10.24 -9.77
CA LEU A 18 -2.30 11.66 -9.49
C LEU A 18 -2.22 11.94 -7.98
N THR A 19 -3.12 11.34 -7.20
CA THR A 19 -3.12 11.46 -5.73
C THR A 19 -1.90 10.78 -5.10
N PHE A 20 -1.42 9.68 -5.69
CA PHE A 20 -0.20 9.02 -5.27
C PHE A 20 1.03 9.87 -5.59
N ALA A 21 1.10 10.43 -6.80
CA ALA A 21 2.20 11.29 -7.25
C ALA A 21 2.29 12.62 -6.47
N SER A 22 1.19 13.12 -5.92
CA SER A 22 1.22 14.31 -5.06
C SER A 22 1.79 14.05 -3.66
N LYS A 23 2.00 12.78 -3.27
CA LYS A 23 2.61 12.43 -1.99
C LYS A 23 4.12 12.49 -2.09
N THR A 24 4.75 13.10 -1.08
CA THR A 24 6.22 13.11 -0.95
C THR A 24 6.68 11.93 -0.12
N PHE A 25 7.69 11.21 -0.59
CA PHE A 25 8.38 10.20 0.20
C PHE A 25 9.38 10.90 1.14
N VAL A 26 9.17 10.82 2.45
CA VAL A 26 10.00 11.48 3.46
C VAL A 26 10.52 10.44 4.44
N SER A 27 11.82 10.43 4.66
CA SER A 27 12.49 9.64 5.68
C SER A 27 13.30 10.56 6.61
N ILE A 28 13.40 10.17 7.88
CA ILE A 28 14.16 10.95 8.88
C ILE A 28 15.66 10.90 8.57
N GLU A 29 16.12 9.76 8.06
CA GLU A 29 17.50 9.51 7.66
C GLU A 29 17.53 9.00 6.22
N ALA A 30 18.68 9.15 5.56
CA ALA A 30 18.87 8.59 4.23
C ALA A 30 18.83 7.04 4.30
N LEU A 31 17.86 6.44 3.62
CA LEU A 31 17.68 5.00 3.61
C LEU A 31 18.78 4.30 2.82
N THR A 32 19.09 3.06 3.22
CA THR A 32 19.91 2.16 2.42
C THR A 32 19.16 1.75 1.13
N PRO A 33 19.86 1.32 0.05
CA PRO A 33 19.20 0.87 -1.17
C PRO A 33 18.13 -0.21 -0.94
N LYS A 34 18.43 -1.20 -0.09
CA LYS A 34 17.50 -2.29 0.25
C LYS A 34 16.27 -1.79 1.00
N SER A 35 16.47 -0.89 1.97
CA SER A 35 15.37 -0.29 2.74
C SER A 35 14.47 0.56 1.83
N PHE A 36 15.08 1.37 0.95
CA PHE A 36 14.34 2.16 -0.04
C PHE A 36 13.51 1.28 -0.98
N GLU A 37 14.11 0.24 -1.57
CA GLU A 37 13.40 -0.68 -2.47
C GLU A 37 12.21 -1.36 -1.76
N SER A 38 12.41 -1.80 -0.52
CA SER A 38 11.35 -2.42 0.29
C SER A 38 10.19 -1.45 0.58
N GLU A 39 10.50 -0.23 1.02
CA GLU A 39 9.48 0.78 1.33
C GLU A 39 8.70 1.21 0.09
N VAL A 40 9.40 1.44 -1.03
CA VAL A 40 8.75 1.80 -2.31
C VAL A 40 7.89 0.66 -2.83
N ALA A 41 8.39 -0.58 -2.80
CA ALA A 41 7.62 -1.75 -3.21
C ALA A 41 6.37 -1.93 -2.34
N SER A 42 6.49 -1.71 -1.03
CA SER A 42 5.35 -1.75 -0.10
C SER A 42 4.31 -0.67 -0.43
N ALA A 43 4.74 0.58 -0.63
CA ALA A 43 3.86 1.69 -0.99
C ALA A 43 3.14 1.44 -2.32
N LEU A 44 3.86 0.94 -3.33
CA LEU A 44 3.28 0.57 -4.62
C LEU A 44 2.28 -0.59 -4.49
N ASN A 45 2.60 -1.61 -3.71
CA ASN A 45 1.68 -2.73 -3.48
C ASN A 45 0.40 -2.26 -2.78
N ILE A 46 0.50 -1.40 -1.77
CA ILE A 46 -0.67 -0.79 -1.12
C ILE A 46 -1.51 -0.03 -2.15
N PHE A 47 -0.89 0.79 -3.00
CA PHE A 47 -1.58 1.51 -4.07
C PHE A 47 -2.32 0.57 -5.03
N ILE A 48 -1.64 -0.46 -5.54
CA ILE A 48 -2.19 -1.44 -6.49
C ILE A 48 -3.35 -2.22 -5.87
N GLN A 49 -3.24 -2.62 -4.60
CA GLN A 49 -4.27 -3.40 -3.91
C GLN A 49 -5.47 -2.55 -3.48
N GLN A 50 -5.25 -1.32 -3.02
CA GLN A 50 -6.34 -0.48 -2.49
C GLN A 50 -7.15 0.22 -3.57
N THR A 51 -6.56 0.50 -4.74
CA THR A 51 -7.27 1.22 -5.81
C THR A 51 -8.51 0.46 -6.29
N PRO A 52 -8.44 -0.84 -6.64
CA PRO A 52 -9.62 -1.62 -7.01
C PRO A 52 -10.61 -1.82 -5.86
N VAL A 53 -10.12 -2.05 -4.63
CA VAL A 53 -10.97 -2.21 -3.44
C VAL A 53 -11.81 -0.97 -3.17
N THR A 54 -11.23 0.22 -3.35
CA THR A 54 -11.94 1.49 -3.17
C THR A 54 -13.03 1.67 -4.22
N PHE A 55 -12.73 1.33 -5.48
CA PHE A 55 -13.71 1.33 -6.56
C PHE A 55 -14.89 0.37 -6.27
N LEU A 56 -14.57 -0.85 -5.82
CA LEU A 56 -15.56 -1.86 -5.47
C LEU A 56 -16.44 -1.46 -4.29
N HIS A 57 -15.90 -0.77 -3.29
CA HIS A 57 -16.70 -0.20 -2.21
C HIS A 57 -17.73 0.81 -2.71
N ARG A 58 -17.34 1.69 -3.64
CA ARG A 58 -18.28 2.64 -4.26
C ARG A 58 -19.37 1.92 -5.04
N LEU A 59 -19.00 0.89 -5.80
CA LEU A 59 -19.98 0.11 -6.56
C LEU A 59 -20.93 -0.65 -5.63
N LYS A 60 -20.40 -1.26 -4.57
CA LYS A 60 -21.19 -1.94 -3.53
C LYS A 60 -22.17 -0.96 -2.87
N PHE A 61 -21.71 0.23 -2.50
CA PHE A 61 -22.56 1.28 -1.94
C PHE A 61 -23.76 1.58 -2.85
N ILE A 62 -23.54 1.81 -4.14
CA ILE A 62 -24.62 2.04 -5.11
C ILE A 62 -25.60 0.87 -5.12
N ARG A 63 -25.10 -0.37 -5.21
CA ARG A 63 -25.95 -1.58 -5.24
C ARG A 63 -26.79 -1.72 -3.96
N ASP A 64 -26.17 -1.47 -2.80
CA ASP A 64 -26.82 -1.49 -1.51
C ASP A 64 -27.87 -0.38 -1.39
N THR A 65 -27.62 0.82 -1.94
CA THR A 65 -28.61 1.91 -1.99
C THR A 65 -29.87 1.49 -2.74
N PHE A 66 -29.74 0.87 -3.92
CA PHE A 66 -30.91 0.40 -4.69
C PHE A 66 -31.73 -0.64 -3.93
N ARG A 67 -31.05 -1.57 -3.24
CA ARG A 67 -31.70 -2.63 -2.47
C ARG A 67 -32.39 -2.08 -1.22
N SER A 68 -31.65 -1.39 -0.36
CA SER A 68 -32.13 -0.93 0.94
C SER A 68 -33.23 0.12 0.84
N ASN A 69 -33.22 0.94 -0.22
CA ASN A 69 -34.24 1.95 -0.46
C ASN A 69 -35.32 1.48 -1.44
N GLN A 70 -35.34 0.19 -1.80
CA GLN A 70 -36.35 -0.41 -2.66
C GLN A 70 -36.53 0.31 -4.01
N LEU A 71 -35.43 0.80 -4.57
CA LEU A 71 -35.45 1.61 -5.78
C LEU A 71 -35.65 0.74 -7.02
N GLN A 72 -36.63 1.13 -7.83
CA GLN A 72 -36.83 0.58 -9.15
C GLN A 72 -35.77 1.13 -10.11
N ASN A 73 -35.11 0.25 -10.84
CA ASN A 73 -34.25 0.65 -11.95
C ASN A 73 -35.05 0.78 -13.25
N MET A 74 -34.48 1.45 -14.25
CA MET A 74 -35.14 1.70 -15.55
C MET A 74 -35.58 0.41 -16.27
N PHE A 75 -34.92 -0.71 -16.03
CA PHE A 75 -35.22 -2.01 -16.65
C PHE A 75 -36.21 -2.86 -15.83
N MET A 76 -36.67 -2.35 -14.68
CA MET A 76 -37.60 -3.04 -13.78
C MET A 76 -37.12 -4.44 -13.36
N THR A 77 -35.79 -4.61 -13.21
CA THR A 77 -35.16 -5.89 -12.86
C THR A 77 -34.84 -6.04 -11.37
N THR A 78 -34.95 -4.98 -10.58
CA THR A 78 -34.75 -4.98 -9.11
C THR A 78 -36.06 -5.03 -8.34
N TRP A 79 -36.80 -3.92 -8.34
CA TRP A 79 -38.05 -3.70 -7.62
C TRP A 79 -39.09 -3.26 -8.63
N ASN A 80 -40.31 -3.77 -8.47
CA ASN A 80 -41.48 -3.34 -9.22
C ASN A 80 -42.38 -2.52 -8.33
N ILE A 81 -42.93 -1.45 -8.89
CA ILE A 81 -43.98 -0.68 -8.25
C ILE A 81 -45.32 -1.32 -8.64
N ALA A 82 -46.08 -1.75 -7.65
CA ALA A 82 -47.41 -2.28 -7.79
C ALA A 82 -48.42 -1.30 -7.18
N PHE A 83 -49.48 -1.03 -7.92
CA PHE A 83 -50.62 -0.26 -7.45
C PHE A 83 -51.69 -1.24 -7.01
N THR A 84 -52.10 -1.19 -5.75
CA THR A 84 -53.18 -2.02 -5.23
C THR A 84 -54.31 -1.14 -4.72
N THR A 85 -55.54 -1.60 -4.95
CA THR A 85 -56.75 -0.97 -4.43
C THR A 85 -57.21 -1.78 -3.23
N ALA A 86 -56.91 -1.28 -2.03
CA ALA A 86 -57.46 -1.82 -0.78
C ALA A 86 -58.29 -0.73 -0.12
N ALA A 87 -59.56 -1.03 0.17
CA ALA A 87 -60.50 -0.13 0.84
C ALA A 87 -60.63 1.28 0.20
N GLU A 88 -60.85 1.35 -1.12
CA GLU A 88 -61.04 2.60 -1.89
C GLU A 88 -59.86 3.59 -1.86
N ARG A 89 -58.68 3.14 -1.40
CA ARG A 89 -57.45 3.93 -1.44
C ARG A 89 -56.45 3.31 -2.41
N TYR A 90 -55.82 4.17 -3.20
CA TYR A 90 -54.67 3.79 -4.01
C TYR A 90 -53.45 3.61 -3.08
N MET A 91 -52.98 2.38 -2.94
CA MET A 91 -51.74 2.08 -2.24
C MET A 91 -50.64 1.77 -3.25
N VAL A 92 -49.45 2.30 -2.98
CA VAL A 92 -48.24 2.03 -3.76
C VAL A 92 -47.38 1.07 -2.96
N ALA A 93 -47.12 -0.11 -3.51
CA ALA A 93 -46.27 -1.12 -2.92
C ALA A 93 -45.06 -1.39 -3.82
N THR A 94 -43.92 -1.65 -3.20
CA THR A 94 -42.67 -2.06 -3.87
C THR A 94 -42.48 -3.55 -3.65
N ILE A 95 -42.43 -4.30 -4.76
CA ILE A 95 -42.30 -5.77 -4.74
C ILE A 95 -40.95 -6.13 -5.34
N PRO A 96 -40.10 -6.88 -4.63
CA PRO A 96 -38.81 -7.26 -5.18
C PRO A 96 -39.00 -8.28 -6.30
N ARG A 97 -38.16 -8.20 -7.33
CA ARG A 97 -38.09 -9.22 -8.36
C ARG A 97 -37.40 -10.46 -7.83
N SER A 98 -37.89 -11.61 -8.28
CA SER A 98 -37.31 -12.90 -8.01
C SER A 98 -36.84 -13.60 -9.28
N TYR A 99 -35.85 -14.46 -9.14
CA TYR A 99 -35.24 -15.28 -10.17
C TYR A 99 -35.17 -16.74 -9.70
N ASN A 100 -35.07 -17.69 -10.65
CA ASN A 100 -34.91 -19.13 -10.39
C ASN A 100 -36.01 -19.71 -9.48
N ASN A 101 -37.29 -19.58 -9.88
CA ASN A 101 -38.44 -20.07 -9.12
C ASN A 101 -38.45 -19.59 -7.65
N ASP A 102 -38.29 -18.29 -7.44
CA ASP A 102 -38.32 -17.63 -6.13
C ASP A 102 -37.19 -17.97 -5.14
N THR A 103 -36.24 -18.82 -5.53
CA THR A 103 -35.05 -19.13 -4.70
C THR A 103 -34.09 -17.95 -4.56
N CYS A 104 -34.14 -17.01 -5.50
CA CYS A 104 -33.41 -15.75 -5.44
C CYS A 104 -34.39 -14.57 -5.46
N SER A 105 -34.36 -13.74 -4.42
CA SER A 105 -35.07 -12.45 -4.38
C SER A 105 -34.09 -11.29 -4.31
N CYS A 106 -34.31 -10.25 -5.13
CA CYS A 106 -33.50 -9.04 -5.13
C CYS A 106 -33.60 -8.22 -3.83
N ALA A 107 -34.58 -8.51 -2.97
CA ALA A 107 -34.64 -7.94 -1.62
C ALA A 107 -33.63 -8.60 -0.68
N ALA A 108 -33.59 -9.93 -0.67
CA ALA A 108 -32.84 -10.70 0.32
C ALA A 108 -31.39 -10.99 -0.10
N SER A 109 -31.13 -11.07 -1.41
CA SER A 109 -29.92 -11.67 -1.94
C SER A 109 -29.25 -10.78 -2.98
N LEU A 110 -28.06 -10.27 -2.66
CA LEU A 110 -27.05 -9.80 -3.65
C LEU A 110 -26.18 -10.98 -4.13
N SER A 111 -26.68 -12.22 -4.01
CA SER A 111 -25.90 -13.39 -4.34
C SER A 111 -25.44 -13.32 -5.79
N PRO A 112 -24.19 -13.68 -6.08
CA PRO A 112 -23.70 -13.84 -7.45
C PRO A 112 -24.49 -14.89 -8.25
N THR A 113 -25.41 -15.64 -7.64
CA THR A 113 -26.27 -16.63 -8.29
C THR A 113 -27.61 -16.07 -8.79
N CYS A 114 -27.90 -14.80 -8.49
CA CYS A 114 -29.15 -14.12 -8.84
C CYS A 114 -29.11 -13.52 -10.25
N TRP A 115 -29.10 -14.39 -11.25
CA TRP A 115 -29.11 -13.99 -12.66
C TRP A 115 -29.85 -15.03 -13.51
N ARG A 116 -30.19 -14.62 -14.74
CA ARG A 116 -30.76 -15.48 -15.77
C ARG A 116 -30.10 -15.18 -17.12
N PRO A 117 -29.99 -16.18 -18.02
CA PRO A 117 -29.56 -15.92 -19.39
C PRO A 117 -30.42 -14.86 -20.05
N LEU A 118 -29.80 -14.00 -20.87
CA LEU A 118 -30.52 -12.99 -21.62
C LEU A 118 -31.16 -13.65 -22.85
N ASN A 119 -32.47 -13.82 -22.78
CA ASN A 119 -33.26 -14.39 -23.87
C ASN A 119 -33.94 -13.27 -24.66
N LEU A 120 -33.79 -13.34 -25.98
CA LEU A 120 -34.51 -12.53 -26.95
C LEU A 120 -35.77 -13.28 -27.39
N VAL A 121 -36.91 -12.61 -27.34
CA VAL A 121 -38.18 -13.16 -27.83
C VAL A 121 -38.40 -12.62 -29.23
N LEU A 122 -38.33 -13.50 -30.23
CA LEU A 122 -38.52 -13.18 -31.65
C LEU A 122 -39.75 -13.94 -32.12
N GLY A 123 -40.91 -13.28 -32.19
CA GLY A 123 -42.18 -13.86 -32.66
C GLY A 123 -42.53 -15.18 -31.98
N ASP A 124 -42.13 -16.27 -32.61
CA ASP A 124 -42.45 -17.67 -32.36
C ASP A 124 -41.29 -18.46 -31.69
N GLY A 125 -40.15 -17.82 -31.39
CA GLY A 125 -39.00 -18.46 -30.74
C GLY A 125 -38.30 -17.62 -29.67
N THR A 126 -37.55 -18.29 -28.80
CA THR A 126 -36.63 -17.66 -27.83
C THR A 126 -35.18 -17.98 -28.19
N ILE A 127 -34.35 -16.95 -28.34
CA ILE A 127 -32.92 -17.10 -28.59
C ILE A 127 -32.16 -16.62 -27.36
N THR A 128 -31.30 -17.46 -26.81
CA THR A 128 -30.41 -17.09 -25.71
C THR A 128 -29.13 -16.49 -26.25
N LEU A 129 -28.76 -15.31 -25.78
CA LEU A 129 -27.49 -14.68 -26.14
C LEU A 129 -26.34 -15.31 -25.34
N PRO A 130 -25.33 -15.90 -26.00
CA PRO A 130 -24.20 -16.52 -25.32
C PRO A 130 -23.43 -15.49 -24.50
N GLY A 131 -23.02 -15.89 -23.30
CA GLY A 131 -22.25 -15.05 -22.39
C GLY A 131 -22.99 -13.85 -21.78
N LEU A 132 -24.20 -13.49 -22.22
CA LEU A 132 -24.94 -12.34 -21.69
C LEU A 132 -26.02 -12.77 -20.72
N VAL A 133 -26.02 -12.17 -19.52
CA VAL A 133 -26.98 -12.49 -18.46
C VAL A 133 -27.57 -11.23 -17.83
N GLY A 134 -28.83 -11.32 -17.43
CA GLY A 134 -29.54 -10.31 -16.66
C GLY A 134 -29.57 -10.67 -15.17
N GLY A 135 -29.40 -9.67 -14.30
CA GLY A 135 -29.49 -9.85 -12.84
C GLY A 135 -30.40 -8.81 -12.19
N CYS A 136 -30.40 -8.76 -10.86
CA CYS A 136 -31.17 -7.78 -10.09
C CYS A 136 -30.89 -6.35 -10.57
N LEU A 137 -29.64 -5.91 -10.52
CA LEU A 137 -29.22 -4.68 -11.21
C LEU A 137 -28.57 -5.01 -12.56
N PRO A 138 -28.60 -4.08 -13.53
CA PRO A 138 -27.84 -4.22 -14.78
C PRO A 138 -26.36 -4.50 -14.53
N VAL A 139 -25.78 -3.94 -13.46
CA VAL A 139 -24.38 -4.20 -13.11
C VAL A 139 -24.17 -5.63 -12.56
N ASP A 140 -25.16 -6.21 -11.89
CA ASP A 140 -25.05 -7.59 -11.40
C ASP A 140 -25.04 -8.57 -12.57
N GLY A 141 -25.95 -8.38 -13.53
CA GLY A 141 -25.97 -9.15 -14.77
C GLY A 141 -24.69 -8.96 -15.58
N LEU A 142 -24.23 -7.71 -15.71
CA LEU A 142 -22.97 -7.41 -16.40
C LEU A 142 -21.78 -8.13 -15.77
N ARG A 143 -21.65 -8.12 -14.43
CA ARG A 143 -20.54 -8.79 -13.73
C ARG A 143 -20.55 -10.30 -13.93
N GLN A 144 -21.71 -10.91 -14.18
CA GLN A 144 -21.80 -12.35 -14.46
C GLN A 144 -21.68 -12.69 -15.96
N SER A 145 -21.77 -11.69 -16.83
CA SER A 145 -21.64 -11.86 -18.28
C SER A 145 -20.18 -12.04 -18.69
N THR A 146 -19.94 -12.59 -19.88
CA THR A 146 -18.64 -12.70 -20.55
C THR A 146 -18.63 -11.81 -21.81
N LEU A 147 -17.48 -11.75 -22.50
CA LEU A 147 -17.36 -11.03 -23.76
C LEU A 147 -17.69 -11.89 -24.99
N GLU A 148 -18.09 -13.15 -24.81
CA GLU A 148 -18.31 -14.14 -25.86
C GLU A 148 -19.11 -13.61 -27.06
N CYS A 149 -20.30 -13.04 -26.81
CA CYS A 149 -21.14 -12.48 -27.88
C CYS A 149 -20.48 -11.33 -28.68
N PHE A 150 -19.57 -10.57 -28.07
CA PHE A 150 -18.90 -9.43 -28.73
C PHE A 150 -17.79 -9.86 -29.70
N PHE A 151 -17.36 -11.11 -29.62
CA PHE A 151 -16.38 -11.73 -30.52
C PHE A 151 -17.03 -12.72 -31.50
N ASP A 152 -18.35 -12.92 -31.43
CA ASP A 152 -19.12 -13.74 -32.36
C ASP A 152 -19.94 -12.87 -33.32
N SER A 153 -19.63 -12.94 -34.60
CA SER A 153 -20.34 -12.20 -35.65
C SER A 153 -21.82 -12.56 -35.74
N THR A 154 -22.17 -13.82 -35.47
CA THR A 154 -23.54 -14.32 -35.49
C THR A 154 -24.32 -13.68 -34.35
N CYS A 155 -23.74 -13.69 -33.14
CA CYS A 155 -24.35 -13.06 -31.97
C CYS A 155 -24.58 -11.55 -32.17
N LEU A 156 -23.56 -10.84 -32.65
CA LEU A 156 -23.68 -9.41 -32.96
C LEU A 156 -24.73 -9.12 -34.04
N SER A 157 -24.81 -9.95 -35.07
CA SER A 157 -25.82 -9.77 -36.14
C SER A 157 -27.24 -9.88 -35.61
N MET A 158 -27.50 -10.83 -34.70
CA MET A 158 -28.81 -11.02 -34.06
C MET A 158 -29.19 -9.81 -33.19
N VAL A 159 -28.25 -9.30 -32.40
CA VAL A 159 -28.46 -8.05 -31.63
C VAL A 159 -28.71 -6.88 -32.59
N GLY A 160 -27.98 -6.82 -33.70
CA GLY A 160 -28.10 -5.75 -34.68
C GLY A 160 -29.44 -5.70 -35.42
N THR A 161 -30.03 -6.87 -35.72
CA THR A 161 -31.37 -6.96 -36.31
C THR A 161 -32.45 -6.41 -35.39
N LEU A 162 -32.27 -6.50 -34.07
CA LEU A 162 -33.23 -5.98 -33.09
C LEU A 162 -33.10 -4.48 -32.83
N LEU A 163 -31.89 -3.93 -32.98
CA LEU A 163 -31.60 -2.52 -32.69
C LEU A 163 -31.74 -1.59 -33.90
N ASN A 164 -32.26 -2.08 -35.05
CA ASN A 164 -32.34 -1.32 -36.30
C ASN A 164 -31.00 -0.66 -36.69
N SER A 165 -29.98 -1.52 -36.83
CA SER A 165 -28.74 -1.41 -37.62
C SER A 165 -27.79 -0.20 -37.49
N SER A 166 -28.17 0.95 -36.94
CA SER A 166 -27.28 2.13 -36.84
C SER A 166 -26.37 2.11 -35.61
N MET A 167 -26.59 1.19 -34.68
CA MET A 167 -25.94 1.15 -33.37
C MET A 167 -25.24 -0.19 -33.07
N VAL A 168 -25.02 -1.02 -34.10
CA VAL A 168 -24.36 -2.33 -33.93
C VAL A 168 -22.87 -2.11 -33.72
N PRO A 169 -22.30 -2.54 -32.59
CA PRO A 169 -20.86 -2.50 -32.40
C PRO A 169 -20.15 -3.34 -33.47
N SER A 170 -19.06 -2.83 -34.03
CA SER A 170 -18.19 -3.62 -34.90
C SER A 170 -17.64 -4.83 -34.13
N LEU A 171 -17.48 -5.96 -34.82
CA LEU A 171 -16.83 -7.15 -34.28
C LEU A 171 -15.47 -6.79 -33.65
N LEU A 172 -15.28 -7.17 -32.39
CA LEU A 172 -14.01 -6.92 -31.70
C LEU A 172 -12.95 -7.89 -32.21
N LYS A 173 -11.73 -7.39 -32.41
CA LYS A 173 -10.56 -8.23 -32.71
C LYS A 173 -9.85 -8.57 -31.41
N SER A 174 -9.60 -9.86 -31.18
CA SER A 174 -8.86 -10.28 -29.99
C SER A 174 -7.39 -9.92 -30.14
N LEU A 175 -6.79 -9.38 -29.08
CA LEU A 175 -5.33 -9.30 -28.98
C LEU A 175 -4.78 -10.72 -28.81
N ALA A 176 -3.58 -10.97 -29.37
CA ALA A 176 -2.93 -12.29 -29.32
C ALA A 176 -2.53 -12.72 -27.89
N VAL A 177 -2.28 -11.75 -27.01
CA VAL A 177 -2.00 -11.97 -25.58
C VAL A 177 -2.76 -10.92 -24.77
N THR A 178 -3.65 -11.35 -23.89
CA THR A 178 -4.37 -10.53 -22.91
C THR A 178 -4.50 -11.34 -21.63
N ARG A 179 -4.47 -10.65 -20.49
CA ARG A 179 -4.78 -11.21 -19.18
C ARG A 179 -6.22 -11.70 -19.07
N PHE A 180 -7.11 -11.21 -19.92
CA PHE A 180 -8.55 -11.46 -19.85
C PHE A 180 -9.11 -12.15 -21.11
N PRO A 181 -8.97 -13.49 -21.23
CA PRO A 181 -9.56 -14.25 -22.32
C PRO A 181 -11.09 -14.09 -22.43
N HIS A 182 -11.58 -13.75 -23.62
CA HIS A 182 -12.99 -13.36 -23.84
C HIS A 182 -14.03 -14.45 -23.56
N LEU A 183 -13.67 -15.74 -23.69
CA LEU A 183 -14.59 -16.87 -23.50
C LEU A 183 -14.75 -17.31 -22.04
N THR A 184 -13.70 -17.18 -21.23
CA THR A 184 -13.66 -17.74 -19.87
C THR A 184 -13.76 -16.67 -18.80
N THR A 185 -13.29 -15.46 -19.08
CA THR A 185 -13.25 -14.38 -18.11
C THR A 185 -14.61 -13.70 -18.02
N LYS A 186 -15.16 -13.65 -16.81
CA LYS A 186 -16.35 -12.85 -16.51
C LYS A 186 -15.99 -11.37 -16.54
N LEU A 187 -16.89 -10.55 -17.06
CA LEU A 187 -16.75 -9.08 -16.99
C LEU A 187 -16.65 -8.59 -15.55
N GLY A 188 -17.19 -9.32 -14.58
CA GLY A 188 -17.04 -9.04 -13.16
C GLY A 188 -15.58 -9.03 -12.72
N THR A 189 -14.76 -10.00 -13.13
CA THR A 189 -13.34 -10.01 -12.75
C THR A 189 -12.59 -8.87 -13.41
N MET A 190 -12.91 -8.54 -14.68
CA MET A 190 -12.32 -7.37 -15.34
C MET A 190 -12.69 -6.06 -14.62
N ILE A 191 -13.96 -5.89 -14.22
CA ILE A 191 -14.43 -4.73 -13.46
C ILE A 191 -13.73 -4.65 -12.09
N ASP A 192 -13.64 -5.79 -11.41
CA ASP A 192 -13.05 -5.89 -10.07
C ASP A 192 -11.54 -5.58 -10.09
N GLU A 193 -10.87 -5.78 -11.22
CA GLU A 193 -9.45 -5.48 -11.45
C GLU A 193 -9.23 -4.22 -12.31
N LEU A 194 -10.26 -3.38 -12.46
CA LEU A 194 -10.23 -2.10 -13.18
C LEU A 194 -9.80 -2.18 -14.65
N PHE A 195 -9.97 -3.35 -15.29
CA PHE A 195 -9.55 -3.64 -16.66
C PHE A 195 -8.03 -3.44 -16.88
N VAL A 196 -7.22 -3.52 -15.81
CA VAL A 196 -5.77 -3.32 -15.91
C VAL A 196 -5.09 -4.62 -16.37
N GLU A 197 -4.46 -4.55 -17.53
CA GLU A 197 -3.66 -5.65 -18.09
C GLU A 197 -2.35 -5.84 -17.31
N GLU A 198 -1.62 -4.75 -17.05
CA GLU A 198 -0.32 -4.77 -16.36
C GLU A 198 -0.07 -3.48 -15.57
N TRP A 199 0.62 -3.59 -14.43
CA TRP A 199 1.15 -2.47 -13.66
C TRP A 199 2.65 -2.35 -13.89
N ILE A 200 3.08 -1.23 -14.47
CA ILE A 200 4.50 -0.96 -14.72
C ILE A 200 5.04 -0.09 -13.58
N ASN A 201 5.98 -0.65 -12.81
CA ASN A 201 6.56 -0.03 -11.64
C ASN A 201 8.02 0.35 -11.89
N ALA A 202 8.40 1.58 -11.55
CA ALA A 202 9.78 2.04 -11.63
C ALA A 202 10.13 2.92 -10.43
N SER A 203 11.36 2.78 -9.92
CA SER A 203 11.90 3.59 -8.82
C SER A 203 13.33 4.04 -9.16
N ASN A 204 13.77 5.14 -8.54
CA ASN A 204 15.11 5.69 -8.75
C ASN A 204 15.76 6.03 -7.42
N PHE A 205 16.59 5.10 -6.92
CA PHE A 205 17.32 5.29 -5.66
C PHE A 205 18.32 6.45 -5.74
N SER A 206 18.97 6.67 -6.89
CA SER A 206 19.97 7.73 -7.04
C SER A 206 19.33 9.12 -6.88
N ALA A 207 18.19 9.34 -7.52
CA ALA A 207 17.43 10.59 -7.39
C ALA A 207 16.93 10.80 -5.95
N TYR A 208 16.47 9.73 -5.28
CA TYR A 208 16.08 9.79 -3.87
C TYR A 208 17.27 10.17 -2.97
N TYR A 209 18.41 9.50 -3.12
CA TYR A 209 19.58 9.73 -2.27
C TYR A 209 20.13 11.15 -2.46
N GLN A 210 20.12 11.70 -3.67
CA GLN A 210 20.52 13.09 -3.94
C GLN A 210 19.61 14.11 -3.25
N ALA A 211 18.31 13.84 -3.16
CA ALA A 211 17.36 14.72 -2.47
C ALA A 211 17.44 14.60 -0.94
N CYS A 212 17.78 13.42 -0.42
CA CYS A 212 17.76 13.11 1.01
C CYS A 212 19.15 13.01 1.66
N SER A 213 20.24 13.26 0.92
CA SER A 213 21.59 13.14 1.46
C SER A 213 21.82 14.16 2.58
N PRO A 214 22.38 13.75 3.73
CA PRO A 214 22.66 14.69 4.81
C PRO A 214 23.71 15.70 4.37
N HIS A 215 23.49 16.99 4.67
CA HIS A 215 24.48 18.04 4.42
C HIS A 215 25.73 17.91 5.29
N LEU A 216 25.62 17.19 6.42
CA LEU A 216 26.68 16.98 7.39
C LEU A 216 26.68 15.52 7.84
N CYS A 217 27.72 14.77 7.49
CA CYS A 217 27.97 13.45 8.06
C CYS A 217 28.63 13.64 9.43
N GLN A 218 27.88 13.44 10.52
CA GLN A 218 28.51 13.25 11.82
C GLN A 218 28.92 11.79 11.94
N LEU A 219 30.23 11.55 11.86
CA LEU A 219 30.81 10.28 12.28
C LEU A 219 30.66 10.21 13.81
N THR A 220 29.59 9.59 14.28
CA THR A 220 29.53 9.13 15.66
C THR A 220 30.48 7.94 15.77
N TYR A 221 31.70 8.22 16.21
CA TYR A 221 32.56 7.17 16.71
C TYR A 221 31.89 6.64 17.97
N ASP A 222 31.25 5.47 17.88
CA ASP A 222 31.06 4.61 19.04
C ASP A 222 32.46 4.16 19.48
N GLU A 223 33.18 5.06 20.15
CA GLU A 223 34.13 4.60 21.15
C GLU A 223 33.26 3.89 22.18
N ASN A 224 33.15 2.57 22.03
CA ASN A 224 32.71 1.69 23.09
C ASN A 224 33.50 2.12 24.33
N ASN A 225 32.85 2.94 25.16
CA ASN A 225 33.48 3.62 26.27
C ASN A 225 33.71 2.53 27.31
N ASN A 226 34.82 1.81 27.13
CA ASN A 226 35.08 0.58 27.83
C ASN A 226 35.37 1.02 29.25
N VAL A 227 34.34 0.99 30.10
CA VAL A 227 34.41 1.40 31.51
C VAL A 227 35.59 0.72 32.20
N ALA A 228 35.91 -0.51 31.77
CA ALA A 228 37.12 -1.22 32.18
C ALA A 228 38.40 -0.45 31.85
N TYR A 229 38.54 0.12 30.65
CA TYR A 229 39.70 0.93 30.24
C TYR A 229 39.84 2.21 31.08
N MET A 230 38.73 2.92 31.37
CA MET A 230 38.78 4.08 32.26
C MET A 230 39.23 3.71 33.68
N ILE A 231 38.69 2.62 34.24
CA ILE A 231 39.06 2.12 35.58
C ILE A 231 40.53 1.70 35.61
N THR A 232 41.02 0.97 34.60
CA THR A 232 42.42 0.54 34.54
C THR A 232 43.37 1.72 34.43
N THR A 233 42.98 2.77 33.72
CA THR A 233 43.81 3.98 33.56
C THR A 233 43.91 4.74 34.89
N LEU A 234 42.79 4.91 35.61
CA LEU A 234 42.77 5.55 36.93
C LEU A 234 43.58 4.77 37.98
N LEU A 235 43.45 3.44 37.99
CA LEU A 235 44.25 2.56 38.86
C LEU A 235 45.75 2.64 38.52
N GLY A 236 46.08 2.70 37.22
CA GLY A 236 47.45 2.88 36.74
C GLY A 236 48.07 4.20 37.20
N PHE A 237 47.32 5.30 37.12
CA PHE A 237 47.77 6.60 37.61
C PHE A 237 47.98 6.60 39.14
N TYR A 238 47.04 6.05 39.90
CA TYR A 238 47.15 5.98 41.36
C TYR A 238 48.36 5.13 41.81
N GLY A 239 48.56 3.99 41.15
CA GLY A 239 49.71 3.12 41.38
C GLY A 239 51.04 3.78 41.02
N GLY A 240 51.13 4.37 39.83
CA GLY A 240 52.34 5.04 39.35
C GLY A 240 52.73 6.24 40.20
N LEU A 241 51.76 7.06 40.61
CA LEU A 241 51.98 8.23 41.46
C LEU A 241 52.53 7.82 42.84
N THR A 242 51.98 6.77 43.43
CA THR A 242 52.41 6.27 44.75
C THR A 242 53.86 5.77 44.71
N VAL A 243 54.25 5.05 43.64
CA VAL A 243 55.61 4.56 43.47
C VAL A 243 56.58 5.72 43.24
N CYS A 244 56.25 6.66 42.36
CA CYS A 244 57.09 7.84 42.09
C CYS A 244 57.31 8.68 43.35
N LEU A 245 56.26 8.92 44.14
CA LEU A 245 56.35 9.71 45.36
C LEU A 245 57.26 9.05 46.40
N ARG A 246 57.19 7.72 46.56
CA ARG A 246 58.11 6.97 47.44
C ARG A 246 59.57 7.12 47.00
N PHE A 247 59.84 7.03 45.70
CA PHE A 247 61.20 7.24 45.17
C PHE A 247 61.71 8.66 45.43
N ILE A 248 60.85 9.67 45.23
CA ILE A 248 61.19 11.07 45.50
C ILE A 248 61.51 11.29 46.99
N ILE A 249 60.68 10.74 47.89
CA ILE A 249 60.89 10.85 49.34
C ILE A 249 62.19 10.15 49.78
N LEU A 250 62.47 8.94 49.28
CA LEU A 250 63.72 8.23 49.59
C LEU A 250 64.94 9.00 49.10
N ARG A 251 64.88 9.53 47.87
CA ARG A 251 65.96 10.36 47.30
C ARG A 251 66.15 11.65 48.10
N SER A 252 65.07 12.35 48.45
CA SER A 252 65.16 13.61 49.19
C SER A 252 65.73 13.40 50.60
N LEU A 253 65.35 12.31 51.30
CA LEU A 253 65.91 11.96 52.61
C LEU A 253 67.40 11.59 52.53
N LEU A 254 67.83 10.86 51.50
CA LEU A 254 69.25 10.53 51.29
C LEU A 254 70.08 11.78 51.00
N VAL A 255 69.56 12.69 50.16
CA VAL A 255 70.20 13.99 49.88
C VAL A 255 70.28 14.84 51.14
N PHE A 256 69.20 14.90 51.93
CA PHE A 256 69.16 15.64 53.19
C PHE A 256 70.15 15.09 54.23
N LYS A 257 70.24 13.76 54.37
CA LYS A 257 71.26 13.12 55.23
C LYS A 257 72.68 13.43 54.76
N LYS A 258 72.94 13.40 53.45
CA LYS A 258 74.25 13.73 52.87
C LYS A 258 74.62 15.20 53.11
N LEU A 259 73.67 16.12 52.93
CA LEU A 259 73.84 17.54 53.23
C LEU A 259 74.10 17.77 54.73
N ARG A 260 73.35 17.11 55.62
CA ARG A 260 73.54 17.22 57.07
C ARG A 260 74.89 16.66 57.53
N TYR A 261 75.34 15.55 56.94
CA TYR A 261 76.68 14.98 57.21
C TYR A 261 77.79 15.94 56.77
N LEU A 262 77.67 16.56 55.59
CA LEU A 262 78.62 17.57 55.11
C LEU A 262 78.61 18.83 55.99
N TRP A 263 77.44 19.25 56.46
CA TRP A 263 77.28 20.41 57.33
C TRP A 263 77.88 20.17 58.73
N GLN A 264 77.70 18.97 59.32
CA GLN A 264 78.34 18.59 60.58
C GLN A 264 79.86 18.48 60.47
N ARG A 265 80.39 18.05 59.31
CA ARG A 265 81.83 17.98 59.06
C ARG A 265 82.49 19.36 58.99
N HIS A 266 81.73 20.39 58.58
CA HIS A 266 82.22 21.76 58.49
C HIS A 266 82.26 22.52 59.83
N HIS A 267 81.46 22.10 60.82
CA HIS A 267 81.41 22.73 62.16
C HIS A 267 82.21 21.99 63.26
N GLY A 268 82.89 20.89 62.94
CA GLY A 268 83.73 20.12 63.87
C GLY A 268 85.24 20.41 63.83
N GLN A 269 85.69 21.45 63.11
CA GLN A 269 87.12 21.77 62.92
C GLN A 269 87.58 23.15 63.45
N THR A 270 86.83 23.79 64.36
CA THR A 270 87.24 25.08 64.95
C THR A 270 87.29 25.01 66.48
N THR A 271 88.29 24.34 67.04
CA THR A 271 88.76 24.57 68.42
C THR A 271 90.28 24.36 68.56
N ILE A 272 90.96 25.42 69.01
CA ILE A 272 92.27 25.51 69.70
C ILE A 272 93.56 25.54 68.82
N ALA A 273 94.20 26.71 68.75
CA ALA A 273 95.58 26.93 69.27
C ALA A 273 95.97 28.43 69.30
N PRO A 274 96.77 28.90 70.28
CA PRO A 274 96.97 30.31 70.63
C PRO A 274 98.19 30.96 69.95
N HIS A 275 98.15 32.29 69.81
CA HIS A 275 99.28 33.13 69.38
C HIS A 275 100.32 33.29 70.52
N ARG A 276 101.60 33.11 70.18
CA ARG A 276 102.79 33.41 70.98
C ARG A 276 103.58 34.53 70.29
N ASN A 277 104.16 35.40 71.12
CA ASN A 277 105.04 36.55 70.89
C ASN A 277 104.34 37.89 70.62
#